data_AF-A0A350QV87-F1
#
_entry.id   AF-A0A350QV87-F1
#
_cell.length_a   1.000
_cell.length_b   1.000
_cell.length_c   1.000
_cell.angle_alpha   90.00
_cell.angle_beta   90.00
_cell.angle_gamma   90.00
#
_symmetry.space_group_name_H-M   'P 1'
#
loop_
_entity.id
_entity.type
_entity.pdbx_description
1 polymer ?
#
loop_
_entity_poly.entity_id
_entity_poly.type
_entity_poly.pdbx_seq_one_letter_code
_entity_poly.pdbx_strand_id
1 'polypeptide(L)' 'MNNQPIRQCEDIALRIDDTNLNHHLWNNNGTWWIHYTVYPTPVTAERIRHSLKTKNVFQARDRRDRILGELLSHAGRLAA' A
#
# COMPACT_ATOMS: atom_id res chain seq x y z
N MET A 1 27.64 -2.32 -26.47
CA MET A 1 26.91 -2.79 -25.27
C MET A 1 25.74 -1.86 -25.04
N ASN A 2 24.51 -2.25 -25.41
CA ASN A 2 23.33 -1.42 -25.24
C ASN A 2 22.64 -1.82 -23.93
N ASN A 3 22.98 -1.14 -22.84
CA ASN A 3 22.36 -1.33 -21.54
C ASN A 3 21.06 -0.53 -21.51
N GLN A 4 19.96 -1.13 -22.00
CA GLN A 4 18.63 -0.55 -21.82
C GLN A 4 18.30 -0.59 -20.33
N PRO A 5 17.89 0.52 -19.69
CA PRO A 5 17.43 0.48 -18.32
C PRO A 5 16.18 -0.41 -18.29
N ILE A 6 16.24 -1.49 -17.51
CA ILE A 6 15.10 -2.35 -17.24
C ILE A 6 14.00 -1.42 -16.71
N ARG A 7 12.89 -1.29 -17.45
CA ARG A 7 11.73 -0.57 -16.95
C ARG A 7 11.31 -1.27 -15.65
N GLN A 8 11.55 -0.61 -14.53
CA GLN A 8 11.17 -1.08 -13.20
C GLN A 8 9.64 -1.09 -13.17
N CYS A 9 9.05 -2.26 -13.42
CA CYS A 9 7.64 -2.47 -13.16
C CYS A 9 7.51 -2.64 -11.64
N GLU A 10 7.05 -1.58 -10.97
CA GLU A 10 6.68 -1.64 -9.57
C GLU A 10 5.43 -2.53 -9.46
N ASP A 11 5.62 -3.79 -9.10
CA ASP A 11 4.50 -4.71 -8.93
C ASP A 11 3.98 -4.59 -7.50
N ILE A 12 2.82 -3.97 -7.35
CA ILE A 12 2.16 -3.83 -6.05
C ILE A 12 1.24 -5.04 -5.84
N ALA A 13 1.76 -6.06 -5.15
CA ALA A 13 0.97 -7.20 -4.71
C ALA A 13 0.14 -6.88 -3.44
N LEU A 14 -0.86 -6.00 -3.59
CA LEU A 14 -1.83 -5.72 -2.52
C LEU A 14 -2.96 -6.76 -2.54
N ARG A 15 -3.15 -7.46 -1.42
CA ARG A 15 -4.30 -8.35 -1.21
C ARG A 15 -5.35 -7.63 -0.37
N ILE A 16 -6.43 -7.21 -1.02
CA ILE A 16 -7.58 -6.62 -0.34
C ILE A 16 -8.48 -7.76 0.12
N ASP A 17 -8.85 -7.75 1.39
CA ASP A 17 -9.79 -8.70 1.98
C ASP A 17 -11.11 -7.98 2.25
N ASP A 18 -12.09 -8.22 1.38
CA ASP A 18 -13.41 -7.60 1.46
C ASP A 18 -14.24 -8.10 2.66
N THR A 19 -13.88 -9.26 3.23
CA THR A 19 -14.55 -9.79 4.43
C THR A 19 -14.07 -9.10 5.70
N ASN A 20 -12.82 -8.62 5.71
CA ASN A 20 -12.25 -7.85 6.79
C ASN A 20 -12.22 -6.36 6.43
N LEU A 21 -13.25 -5.61 6.85
CA LEU A 21 -13.34 -4.17 6.64
C LEU A 21 -12.15 -3.37 7.21
N ASN A 22 -11.35 -3.96 8.12
CA ASN A 22 -10.17 -3.36 8.71
C ASN A 22 -8.87 -3.99 8.18
N HIS A 23 -8.88 -4.66 7.03
CA HIS A 23 -7.66 -5.14 6.40
C HIS A 23 -6.64 -3.98 6.27
N HIS A 24 -5.36 -4.31 6.44
CA HIS A 24 -4.25 -3.36 6.52
C HIS A 24 -4.27 -2.35 7.67
N LEU A 25 -5.30 -2.33 8.53
CA LEU A 25 -5.38 -1.44 9.69
C LEU A 25 -4.94 -2.15 10.97
N TRP A 26 -4.18 -1.44 11.79
CA TRP A 26 -3.78 -1.87 13.11
C TRP A 26 -4.10 -0.79 14.15
N ASN A 27 -4.80 -1.15 15.22
CA ASN A 27 -5.06 -0.24 16.33
C ASN A 27 -3.93 -0.34 17.36
N ASN A 28 -3.22 0.77 17.57
CA ASN A 28 -2.20 0.88 18.61
C ASN A 28 -2.63 1.91 19.66
N ASN A 29 -3.12 1.42 20.80
CA ASN A 29 -3.61 2.21 21.93
C ASN A 29 -4.56 3.37 21.51
N GLY A 30 -5.51 3.04 20.64
CA GLY A 30 -6.49 3.97 20.11
C GLY A 30 -6.04 4.74 18.87
N THR A 31 -4.77 4.72 18.46
CA THR A 31 -4.33 5.32 17.20
C THR A 31 -4.27 4.26 16.11
N TRP A 32 -4.93 4.50 14.99
CA TRP A 32 -4.88 3.58 13.84
C TRP A 32 -3.60 3.77 13.01
N TRP A 33 -3.06 2.67 12.54
CA TRP A 33 -1.89 2.56 11.68
C TRP A 33 -2.26 1.76 10.44
N ILE A 34 -1.59 2.05 9.32
CA ILE A 34 -1.66 1.23 8.12
C ILE A 34 -0.40 0.36 8.02
N HIS A 35 -0.56 -0.87 7.52
CA HIS A 35 0.53 -1.79 7.22
C HIS A 35 0.31 -2.49 5.88
N TYR A 36 1.26 -2.34 4.96
CA TYR A 36 1.26 -3.02 3.68
C TYR A 36 2.69 -3.29 3.20
N THR A 37 2.82 -4.11 2.15
CA THR A 37 4.11 -4.42 1.52
C THR A 37 4.04 -4.03 0.04
N VAL A 38 5.11 -3.42 -0.46
CA VAL A 38 5.30 -3.11 -1.88
C VAL A 38 6.53 -3.85 -2.40
N TYR A 39 6.57 -4.12 -3.71
CA TYR A 39 7.72 -4.73 -4.37
C TYR A 39 8.24 -3.78 -5.46
N PRO A 40 9.11 -2.82 -5.09
CA PRO A 40 9.65 -1.85 -6.05
C PRO A 40 10.50 -2.50 -7.14
N THR A 41 11.01 -3.70 -6.87
CA THR A 41 11.65 -4.57 -7.86
C THR A 41 11.18 -6.01 -7.68
N PRO A 42 11.40 -6.89 -8.67
CA PRO A 42 11.05 -8.30 -8.55
C PRO A 42 11.72 -9.04 -7.37
N VAL A 43 12.79 -8.47 -6.81
CA VAL A 43 13.60 -9.12 -5.76
C VAL A 43 13.63 -8.33 -4.44
N THR A 44 13.04 -7.13 -4.39
CA THR A 44 13.00 -6.31 -3.17
C THR A 44 11.57 -6.19 -2.66
N ALA A 45 11.42 -6.30 -1.34
CA ALA A 45 10.16 -6.09 -0.66
C ALA A 45 10.34 -5.02 0.40
N GLU A 46 9.47 -4.01 0.39
CA GLU A 46 9.44 -2.95 1.39
C GLU A 46 8.16 -3.05 2.21
N ARG A 47 8.32 -3.11 3.54
CA ARG A 47 7.19 -3.14 4.49
C ARG A 47 6.96 -1.74 5.01
N ILE A 48 5.82 -1.16 4.64
CA ILE A 48 5.46 0.19 5.02
C ILE A 48 4.51 0.15 6.20
N ARG A 49 4.85 0.87 7.26
CA ARG A 49 4.04 1.04 8.47
C ARG A 49 4.07 2.49 8.90
N HIS A 50 2.92 3.14 8.94
CA HIS A 50 2.84 4.49 9.50
C HIS A 50 1.49 4.77 10.15
N SER A 51 1.51 5.73 11.07
CA SER A 51 0.30 6.18 11.77
C SER A 51 -0.64 6.87 10.79
N LEU A 52 -1.93 6.51 10.90
CA LEU A 52 -3.01 7.23 10.25
C LEU A 52 -3.47 8.42 11.10
N LYS A 53 -2.87 8.70 12.26
CA LYS A 53 -3.12 9.88 13.11
C LYS A 53 -4.62 10.10 13.39
N THR A 54 -5.35 9.04 13.65
CA THR A 54 -6.77 9.11 14.00
C THR A 54 -7.13 7.99 14.97
N LYS A 55 -8.11 8.26 15.83
CA LYS A 55 -8.74 7.26 16.70
C LYS A 55 -10.05 6.71 16.12
N ASN A 56 -10.61 7.40 15.13
CA ASN A 56 -11.87 7.01 14.50
C ASN A 56 -11.62 5.97 13.40
N VAL A 57 -12.25 4.81 13.51
CA VAL A 57 -12.10 3.68 12.57
C VAL A 57 -12.61 4.01 11.16
N PHE A 58 -13.67 4.81 11.01
CA PHE A 58 -14.18 5.22 9.71
C PHE A 58 -13.18 6.15 9.00
N GLN A 59 -12.61 7.11 9.73
CA GLN A 59 -11.53 7.94 9.19
C GLN A 59 -10.27 7.13 8.88
N ALA A 60 -9.99 6.07 9.66
CA ALA A 60 -8.87 5.18 9.37
C ALA A 60 -9.08 4.40 8.07
N ARG A 61 -10.29 3.89 7.82
CA ARG A 61 -10.67 3.21 6.58
C ARG A 61 -10.56 4.15 5.38
N ASP A 62 -11.14 5.35 5.47
CA ASP A 62 -11.07 6.37 4.40
C ASP A 62 -9.62 6.74 4.04
N ARG A 63 -8.77 6.99 5.06
CA ARG A 63 -7.35 7.27 4.84
C ARG A 63 -6.60 6.09 4.22
N ARG A 64 -6.91 4.85 4.64
CA ARG A 64 -6.34 3.63 4.02
C ARG A 64 -6.75 3.55 2.56
N ASP A 65 -8.04 3.66 2.27
CA ASP A 65 -8.57 3.48 0.92
C ASP A 65 -7.99 4.50 -0.04
N ARG A 66 -7.79 5.74 0.42
CA ARG A 66 -7.07 6.77 -0.33
C ARG A 66 -5.61 6.37 -0.63
N ILE A 67 -4.85 5.93 0.38
CA ILE A 67 -3.45 5.52 0.21
C ILE A 67 -3.33 4.34 -0.76
N LEU A 68 -4.14 3.30 -0.55
CA LEU A 68 -4.11 2.10 -1.40
C LEU A 68 -4.60 2.41 -2.82
N GLY A 69 -5.62 3.26 -2.98
CA GLY A 69 -6.10 3.71 -4.28
C GLY A 69 -5.06 4.53 -5.06
N GLU A 70 -4.34 5.43 -4.37
CA GLU A 70 -3.22 6.19 -4.95
C GLU A 70 -2.09 5.26 -5.41
N LEU A 71 -1.73 4.26 -4.60
CA LEU A 71 -0.71 3.25 -4.92
C LEU A 71 -1.10 2.42 -6.15
N LEU A 72 -2.31 1.86 -6.17
CA LEU A 72 -2.82 1.07 -7.30
C LEU A 72 -2.90 1.89 -8.59
N SER A 73 -3.26 3.17 -8.49
CA SER A 73 -3.30 4.09 -9.63
C SER A 73 -1.91 4.45 -10.16
N HIS A 74 -0.86 4.36 -9.33
CA HIS A 74 0.52 4.59 -9.76
C HIS A 74 1.10 3.35 -10.44
N ALA A 75 0.90 2.16 -9.86
CA ALA A 75 1.30 0.89 -10.46
C ALA A 75 0.65 0.67 -11.84
N GLY A 76 -0.65 0.97 -11.96
CA GLY A 76 -1.36 0.84 -13.24
C GLY A 76 -0.90 1.81 -14.34
N ARG A 77 -0.31 2.96 -13.99
CA ARG A 77 0.25 3.92 -14.96
C ARG A 77 1.65 3.54 -15.45
N LEU A 78 2.39 2.73 -14.70
CA LEU A 78 3.73 2.26 -15.07
C LEU A 78 3.67 0.95 -15.89
N ALA A 79 2.54 0.25 -15.86
CA ALA A 79 2.30 -0.99 -16.59
C ALA A 79 1.66 -0.80 -18.00
N ALA A 80 1.35 0.44 -18.41
CA ALA A 80 0.70 0.78 -19.69
C ALA A 80 1.67 1.30 -20.76
#